data_AF-A0A2R4QHD5-F1
#
_entry.id   AF-A0A2R4QHD5-F1
#
_cell.length_a   1.000
_cell.length_b   1.000
_cell.length_c   1.000
_cell.angle_alpha   90.00
_cell.angle_beta   90.00
_cell.angle_gamma   90.00
#
_symmetry.space_group_name_H-M   'P 1'
#
loop_
_entity.id
_entity.type
_entity.pdbx_description
1 polymer ?
#
loop_
_entity_poly.entity_id
_entity_poly.type
_entity_poly.pdbx_seq_one_letter_code
_entity_poly.pdbx_strand_id
1 'polypeptide(L)'
;YTIGLRSNTDLYNASMFLILCSVGFLYAGWFHFQGRGGPNLVFFKNNESRLNHHLAGLFGVSSVAWAGHLIHVAIPESRGQHIRWNNFTQFLPHPAGLAPIMSGNLSIYAENSDFLKHIFSTNEGSGTAILTFLGGFHPQTQSMWLTDIAHHHLAIGIIFIFAGHMYRTSYNWGHSFIKLLLAHVPSKGRLSAGHNGLMETLVDSLHMQLGLALASLGVVTSLTAQHMYALPAYAFIASSPVTQTSLYVHHQYIAGFI
;
A
#
# COMPACT_ATOMS: atom_id res chain seq x y z
N TYR A 1 -5.70 -6.49 15.62
CA TYR A 1 -4.66 -7.22 16.39
C TYR A 1 -3.29 -7.12 15.73
N THR A 2 -3.04 -7.70 14.55
CA THR A 2 -1.72 -7.66 13.88
C THR A 2 -1.11 -6.27 13.72
N ILE A 3 -1.93 -5.26 13.41
CA ILE A 3 -1.49 -3.87 13.20
C ILE A 3 -1.33 -3.04 14.49
N GLY A 4 -1.32 -3.67 15.67
CA GLY A 4 -1.02 -3.01 16.95
C GLY A 4 -2.22 -2.55 17.81
N LEU A 5 -3.46 -2.71 17.34
CA LEU A 5 -4.65 -2.42 18.17
C LEU A 5 -4.79 -3.49 19.27
N ARG A 6 -4.98 -3.05 20.52
CA ARG A 6 -5.04 -3.90 21.72
C ARG A 6 -6.23 -3.63 22.63
N SER A 7 -6.86 -2.46 22.55
CA SER A 7 -7.96 -2.07 23.43
C SER A 7 -9.20 -1.61 22.64
N ASN A 8 -10.36 -1.62 23.30
CA ASN A 8 -11.59 -1.01 22.76
C ASN A 8 -11.43 0.49 22.55
N THR A 9 -10.60 1.17 23.36
CA THR A 9 -10.28 2.59 23.17
C THR A 9 -9.55 2.81 21.85
N ASP A 10 -8.66 1.91 21.45
CA ASP A 10 -7.99 2.00 20.14
C ASP A 10 -9.00 1.92 18.99
N LEU A 11 -9.94 0.97 19.09
CA LEU A 11 -11.01 0.79 18.10
C LEU A 11 -11.96 1.99 18.06
N TYR A 12 -12.32 2.53 19.21
CA TYR A 12 -13.16 3.71 19.32
C TYR A 12 -12.50 4.95 18.69
N ASN A 13 -11.22 5.18 18.98
CA ASN A 13 -10.51 6.31 18.39
C ASN A 13 -10.36 6.15 16.87
N ALA A 14 -10.09 4.93 16.39
CA ALA A 14 -10.03 4.64 14.96
C ALA A 14 -11.39 4.85 14.27
N SER A 15 -12.49 4.42 14.88
CA SER A 15 -13.83 4.61 14.31
C SER A 15 -14.22 6.09 14.25
N MET A 16 -13.95 6.85 15.32
CA MET A 16 -14.17 8.30 15.34
C MET A 16 -13.35 9.02 14.26
N PHE A 17 -12.09 8.64 14.08
CA PHE A 17 -11.25 9.18 13.01
C PHE A 17 -11.85 8.91 11.62
N LEU A 18 -12.32 7.68 11.35
CA LEU A 18 -12.94 7.34 10.07
C LEU A 18 -14.26 8.09 9.83
N ILE A 19 -15.06 8.33 10.87
CA ILE A 19 -16.27 9.16 10.77
C ILE A 19 -15.90 10.59 10.38
N LEU A 20 -14.89 11.19 11.03
CA LEU A 20 -14.42 12.53 10.69
C LEU A 20 -13.87 12.61 9.25
N CYS A 21 -13.10 11.61 8.82
CA CYS A 21 -12.65 11.50 7.44
C CYS A 21 -13.83 11.40 6.45
N SER A 22 -14.85 10.60 6.76
CA SER A 22 -16.06 10.47 5.93
C SER A 22 -16.79 11.81 5.78
N VAL A 23 -16.98 12.55 6.89
CA VAL A 23 -17.56 13.90 6.87
C VAL A 23 -16.70 14.85 6.03
N GLY A 24 -15.37 14.79 6.17
CA GLY A 24 -14.44 15.56 5.36
C GLY A 24 -14.55 15.28 3.87
N PHE A 25 -14.64 14.01 3.46
CA PHE A 25 -14.81 13.62 2.06
C PHE A 25 -16.16 14.05 1.49
N LEU A 26 -17.25 13.94 2.26
CA LEU A 26 -18.58 14.42 1.85
C LEU A 26 -18.56 15.94 1.64
N TYR A 27 -17.94 16.68 2.56
CA TYR A 27 -17.77 18.12 2.42
C TYR A 27 -16.91 18.48 1.20
N ALA A 28 -15.80 17.78 0.97
CA ALA A 28 -14.97 17.99 -0.22
C ALA A 28 -15.76 17.76 -1.52
N GLY A 29 -16.60 16.72 -1.56
CA GLY A 29 -17.51 16.45 -2.68
C GLY A 29 -18.50 17.58 -2.91
N TRP A 30 -19.15 18.06 -1.85
CA TRP A 30 -20.04 19.22 -1.91
C TRP A 30 -19.30 20.49 -2.37
N PHE A 31 -18.11 20.75 -1.84
CA PHE A 31 -17.31 21.93 -2.16
C PHE A 31 -16.89 21.96 -3.63
N HIS A 32 -16.38 20.85 -4.16
CA HIS A 32 -15.98 20.75 -5.58
C HIS A 32 -17.16 20.71 -6.55
N PHE A 33 -18.38 20.49 -6.07
CA PHE A 33 -19.58 20.67 -6.88
C PHE A 33 -20.00 22.14 -7.00
N GLN A 34 -19.62 23.00 -6.04
CA GLN A 34 -19.98 24.43 -6.09
C GLN A 34 -19.27 25.14 -7.25
N GLY A 35 -19.96 26.08 -7.90
CA GLY A 35 -19.51 26.76 -9.13
C GLY A 35 -18.20 27.57 -9.01
N ARG A 36 -17.67 27.80 -7.80
CA ARG A 36 -16.35 28.43 -7.58
C ARG A 36 -15.23 27.44 -7.24
N GLY A 37 -15.56 26.20 -6.87
CA GLY A 37 -14.59 25.16 -6.45
C GLY A 37 -14.43 24.00 -7.44
N GLY A 38 -15.21 23.99 -8.52
CA GLY A 38 -15.24 22.90 -9.49
C GLY A 38 -14.04 22.88 -10.44
N PRO A 39 -13.35 21.73 -10.59
CA PRO A 39 -12.29 21.57 -11.59
C PRO A 39 -12.85 21.60 -13.02
N ASN A 40 -12.06 22.13 -13.95
CA ASN A 40 -12.41 22.19 -15.36
C ASN A 40 -12.11 20.86 -16.10
N LEU A 41 -12.55 20.75 -17.36
CA LEU A 41 -12.33 19.53 -18.16
C LEU A 41 -10.84 19.20 -18.38
N VAL A 42 -9.99 20.23 -18.50
CA VAL A 42 -8.54 20.05 -18.69
C VAL A 42 -7.91 19.36 -17.47
N PHE A 43 -8.37 19.71 -16.26
CA PHE A 43 -7.94 19.04 -15.04
C PHE A 43 -8.23 17.53 -15.07
N PHE A 44 -9.45 17.14 -15.45
CA PHE A 44 -9.85 15.73 -15.50
C PHE A 44 -9.12 14.92 -16.58
N LYS A 45 -8.77 15.55 -17.70
CA LYS A 45 -8.05 14.91 -18.82
C LYS A 45 -6.53 14.90 -18.64
N ASN A 46 -5.98 15.49 -17.57
CA ASN A 46 -4.54 15.48 -17.31
C ASN A 46 -4.07 14.15 -16.69
N ASN A 47 -3.96 13.13 -17.54
CA ASN A 47 -3.60 11.78 -17.13
C ASN A 47 -2.17 11.66 -16.60
N GLU A 48 -1.23 12.41 -17.16
CA GLU A 48 0.19 12.36 -16.78
C GLU A 48 0.36 12.88 -15.33
N SER A 49 -0.28 14.02 -15.01
CA SER A 49 -0.31 14.53 -13.64
C SER A 49 -1.02 13.56 -12.70
N ARG A 50 -2.19 13.02 -13.10
CA ARG A 50 -2.96 12.08 -12.27
C ARG A 50 -2.15 10.81 -11.96
N LEU A 51 -1.49 10.23 -12.96
CA LEU A 51 -0.64 9.05 -12.80
C LEU A 51 0.54 9.33 -11.87
N ASN A 52 1.23 10.45 -12.03
CA ASN A 52 2.33 10.82 -11.13
C ASN A 52 1.86 10.95 -9.68
N HIS A 53 0.77 11.69 -9.43
CA HIS A 53 0.26 11.88 -8.08
C HIS A 53 -0.30 10.58 -7.48
N HIS A 54 -0.90 9.70 -8.28
CA HIS A 54 -1.40 8.42 -7.79
C HIS A 54 -0.27 7.44 -7.50
N LEU A 55 0.71 7.32 -8.39
CA LEU A 55 1.86 6.45 -8.18
C LEU A 55 2.69 6.95 -6.99
N ALA A 56 3.18 8.19 -7.01
CA ALA A 56 4.05 8.67 -5.95
C ALA A 56 3.30 8.98 -4.65
N GLY A 57 2.19 9.73 -4.73
CA GLY A 57 1.44 10.16 -3.55
C GLY A 57 0.53 9.07 -3.00
N LEU A 58 -0.46 8.63 -3.80
CA LEU A 58 -1.47 7.69 -3.31
C LEU A 58 -0.88 6.32 -2.98
N PHE A 59 0.01 5.76 -3.81
CA PHE A 59 0.61 4.44 -3.54
C PHE A 59 1.95 4.55 -2.81
N GLY A 60 2.86 5.37 -3.31
CA GLY A 60 4.21 5.51 -2.76
C GLY A 60 4.23 6.03 -1.32
N VAL A 61 3.78 7.26 -1.10
CA VAL A 61 3.76 7.90 0.21
C VAL A 61 2.87 7.13 1.19
N SER A 62 1.70 6.65 0.77
CA SER A 62 0.85 5.83 1.66
C SER A 62 1.52 4.52 2.07
N SER A 63 2.24 3.84 1.17
CA SER A 63 2.96 2.61 1.51
C SER A 63 4.15 2.87 2.43
N VAL A 64 4.89 3.96 2.23
CA VAL A 64 5.95 4.39 3.17
C VAL A 64 5.37 4.76 4.54
N ALA A 65 4.25 5.48 4.57
CA ALA A 65 3.56 5.81 5.82
C ALA A 65 3.07 4.54 6.54
N TRP A 66 2.58 3.55 5.78
CA TRP A 66 2.18 2.26 6.35
C TRP A 66 3.38 1.46 6.87
N ALA A 67 4.52 1.45 6.17
CA ALA A 67 5.76 0.91 6.72
C ALA A 67 6.15 1.61 8.03
N GLY A 68 6.01 2.94 8.09
CA GLY A 68 6.19 3.71 9.32
C GLY A 68 5.26 3.25 10.45
N HIS A 69 3.96 3.07 10.17
CA HIS A 69 3.01 2.52 11.16
C HIS A 69 3.43 1.12 11.64
N LEU A 70 3.84 0.24 10.73
CA LEU A 70 4.26 -1.11 11.09
C LEU A 70 5.52 -1.10 11.97
N ILE A 71 6.53 -0.30 11.61
CA ILE A 71 7.79 -0.15 12.35
C ILE A 71 7.58 0.47 13.72
N HIS A 72 6.77 1.53 13.81
CA HIS A 72 6.64 2.31 15.03
C HIS A 72 5.52 1.83 15.97
N VAL A 73 4.53 1.09 15.47
CA VAL A 73 3.37 0.67 16.27
C VAL A 73 3.19 -0.84 16.23
N ALA A 74 3.02 -1.44 15.04
CA ALA A 74 2.64 -2.85 14.96
C ALA A 74 3.72 -3.80 15.49
N ILE A 75 4.98 -3.57 15.11
CA ILE A 75 6.12 -4.38 15.55
C ILE A 75 6.34 -4.24 17.07
N PRO A 76 6.44 -3.03 17.66
CA PRO A 76 6.51 -2.88 19.13
C PRO A 76 5.36 -3.57 19.87
N GLU A 77 4.12 -3.40 19.39
CA GLU A 77 2.96 -4.04 20.00
C GLU A 77 2.96 -5.56 19.85
N SER A 78 3.55 -6.09 18.78
CA SER A 78 3.80 -7.54 18.63
C SER A 78 4.85 -8.06 19.60
N ARG A 79 5.66 -7.18 20.19
CA ARG A 79 6.72 -7.47 21.17
C ARG A 79 6.33 -7.04 22.60
N GLY A 80 5.04 -6.80 22.85
CA GLY A 80 4.52 -6.40 24.16
C GLY A 80 4.86 -4.96 24.59
N GLN A 81 5.32 -4.12 23.67
CA GLN A 81 5.61 -2.71 23.93
C GLN A 81 4.43 -1.84 23.51
N HIS A 82 3.88 -1.08 24.46
CA HIS A 82 2.68 -0.28 24.20
C HIS A 82 3.01 1.11 23.65
N ILE A 83 2.68 1.35 22.38
CA ILE A 83 2.99 2.61 21.68
C ILE A 83 1.73 3.30 21.18
N ARG A 84 1.46 4.51 21.67
CA ARG A 84 0.29 5.34 21.32
C ARG A 84 0.70 6.80 21.13
N TRP A 85 -0.24 7.64 20.69
CA TRP A 85 0.02 9.05 20.40
C TRP A 85 0.68 9.83 21.54
N ASN A 86 0.39 9.48 22.79
CA ASN A 86 0.96 10.14 23.97
C ASN A 86 2.45 9.83 24.20
N ASN A 87 2.97 8.72 23.68
CA ASN A 87 4.36 8.30 23.90
C ASN A 87 5.13 7.97 22.61
N PHE A 88 4.51 8.06 21.43
CA PHE A 88 5.07 7.71 20.13
C PHE A 88 6.44 8.35 19.84
N THR A 89 6.62 9.61 20.26
CA THR A 89 7.84 10.39 20.04
C THR A 89 8.95 10.12 21.06
N GLN A 90 8.66 9.33 22.11
CA GLN A 90 9.58 9.03 23.20
C GLN A 90 10.30 7.70 23.01
N PHE A 91 9.77 6.80 22.18
CA PHE A 91 10.33 5.48 21.95
C PHE A 91 10.94 5.37 20.55
N LEU A 92 12.16 4.85 20.50
CA LEU A 92 12.82 4.53 19.24
C LEU A 92 12.34 3.14 18.75
N PRO A 93 11.94 3.00 17.48
CA PRO A 93 11.57 1.70 16.91
C PRO A 93 12.73 0.71 16.85
N HIS A 94 13.96 1.22 16.79
CA HIS A 94 15.18 0.43 16.78
C HIS A 94 16.22 1.05 17.73
N PRO A 95 16.98 0.26 18.51
CA PRO A 95 17.94 0.79 19.49
C PRO A 95 18.99 1.76 18.90
N ALA A 96 19.43 1.50 17.66
CA ALA A 96 20.37 2.37 16.95
C ALA A 96 19.75 3.68 16.39
N GLY A 97 18.44 3.90 16.55
CA GLY A 97 17.74 5.07 16.03
C GLY A 97 17.94 5.24 14.52
N LEU A 98 18.13 6.48 14.08
CA LEU A 98 18.38 6.84 12.67
C LEU A 98 19.87 6.85 12.29
N ALA A 99 20.78 6.57 13.22
CA ALA A 99 22.22 6.58 12.95
C ALA A 99 22.64 5.63 11.79
N PRO A 100 22.08 4.42 11.63
CA PRO A 100 22.36 3.54 10.49
C PRO A 100 22.02 4.14 9.13
N ILE A 101 21.01 5.02 9.05
CA ILE A 101 20.66 5.73 7.80
C ILE A 101 21.76 6.73 7.45
N MET A 102 22.24 7.48 8.44
CA MET A 102 23.26 8.50 8.25
C MET A 102 24.63 7.91 7.91
N SER A 103 24.95 6.74 8.45
CA SER A 103 26.21 6.03 8.15
C SER A 103 26.15 5.16 6.89
N GLY A 104 24.95 4.97 6.31
CA GLY A 104 24.72 4.08 5.17
C GLY A 104 24.72 2.59 5.52
N ASN A 105 24.94 2.20 6.78
CA ASN A 105 24.95 0.80 7.21
C ASN A 105 23.54 0.31 7.58
N LEU A 106 22.67 0.17 6.58
CA LEU A 106 21.25 -0.21 6.79
C LEU A 106 21.04 -1.65 7.25
N SER A 107 22.04 -2.54 7.09
CA SER A 107 21.90 -3.95 7.47
C SER A 107 21.63 -4.13 8.97
N ILE A 108 22.03 -3.16 9.80
CA ILE A 108 21.77 -3.14 11.23
C ILE A 108 20.27 -3.29 11.54
N TYR A 109 19.38 -2.73 10.70
CA TYR A 109 17.93 -2.84 10.92
C TYR A 109 17.35 -4.24 10.70
N ALA A 110 18.12 -5.14 10.10
CA ALA A 110 17.76 -6.54 9.88
C ALA A 110 18.34 -7.49 10.94
N GLU A 111 19.21 -7.00 11.82
CA GLU A 111 19.89 -7.81 12.83
C GLU A 111 18.97 -8.13 14.02
N ASN A 112 19.14 -9.31 14.60
CA ASN A 112 18.38 -9.81 15.74
C ASN A 112 16.87 -9.84 15.46
N SER A 113 16.44 -10.66 14.50
CA SER A 113 15.02 -10.93 14.26
C SER A 113 14.35 -11.60 15.46
N ASP A 114 13.02 -11.57 15.49
CA ASP A 114 12.25 -12.35 16.46
C ASP A 114 12.61 -13.84 16.36
N PHE A 115 12.76 -14.50 17.50
CA PHE A 115 13.14 -15.91 17.55
C PHE A 115 11.96 -16.80 17.13
N LEU A 116 12.24 -18.04 16.70
CA LEU A 116 11.18 -19.02 16.37
C LEU A 116 10.23 -19.33 17.54
N LYS A 117 10.70 -19.13 18.78
CA LYS A 117 9.93 -19.29 20.02
C LYS A 117 9.29 -17.99 20.52
N HIS A 118 9.30 -16.92 19.72
CA HIS A 118 8.67 -15.67 20.07
C HIS A 118 7.17 -15.88 20.34
N ILE A 119 6.67 -15.26 21.43
CA ILE A 119 5.25 -15.26 21.78
C ILE A 119 4.68 -13.90 21.38
N PHE A 120 3.84 -13.91 20.35
CA PHE A 120 3.24 -12.70 19.79
C PHE A 120 2.47 -11.91 20.85
N SER A 121 2.68 -10.59 20.84
CA SER A 121 2.19 -9.61 21.81
C SER A 121 2.86 -9.65 23.20
N THR A 122 4.02 -10.30 23.33
CA THR A 122 4.85 -10.29 24.54
C THR A 122 6.32 -10.00 24.19
N ASN A 123 7.16 -9.73 25.17
CA ASN A 123 8.60 -9.57 24.95
C ASN A 123 9.36 -10.91 24.98
N GLU A 124 8.67 -12.03 25.17
CA GLU A 124 9.31 -13.35 25.26
C GLU A 124 9.76 -13.82 23.88
N GLY A 125 11.08 -13.90 23.68
CA GLY A 125 11.68 -14.29 22.40
C GLY A 125 11.60 -13.20 21.33
N SER A 126 11.32 -11.95 21.68
CA SER A 126 11.33 -10.83 20.74
C SER A 126 12.77 -10.39 20.41
N GLY A 127 13.00 -10.02 19.16
CA GLY A 127 14.22 -9.40 18.68
C GLY A 127 14.13 -7.87 18.63
N THR A 128 15.07 -7.25 17.93
CA THR A 128 15.10 -5.79 17.71
C THR A 128 15.00 -5.39 16.25
N ALA A 129 15.13 -6.33 15.29
CA ALA A 129 15.01 -6.04 13.87
C ALA A 129 13.69 -5.33 13.54
N ILE A 130 13.73 -4.40 12.58
CA ILE A 130 12.53 -3.69 12.08
C ILE A 130 12.29 -3.92 10.60
N LEU A 131 13.31 -4.37 9.86
CA LEU A 131 13.26 -4.61 8.42
C LEU A 131 14.00 -5.90 8.10
N THR A 132 13.28 -6.99 7.82
CA THR A 132 13.89 -8.29 7.55
C THR A 132 13.51 -8.83 6.18
N PHE A 133 14.11 -9.96 5.80
CA PHE A 133 13.76 -10.70 4.59
C PHE A 133 13.85 -12.20 4.88
N LEU A 134 13.12 -12.65 5.90
CA LEU A 134 13.21 -14.02 6.43
C LEU A 134 12.49 -15.01 5.51
N GLY A 135 11.30 -14.63 5.03
CA GLY A 135 10.40 -15.53 4.34
C GLY A 135 9.71 -16.53 5.29
N GLY A 136 8.76 -17.27 4.73
CA GLY A 136 7.95 -18.22 5.49
C GLY A 136 7.03 -17.54 6.50
N PHE A 137 6.78 -18.22 7.62
CA PHE A 137 5.78 -17.82 8.60
C PHE A 137 6.32 -17.85 10.02
N HIS A 138 5.82 -16.93 10.85
CA HIS A 138 6.05 -16.93 12.28
C HIS A 138 5.42 -18.20 12.90
N PRO A 139 6.19 -19.06 13.60
CA PRO A 139 5.73 -20.39 14.00
C PRO A 139 4.48 -20.43 14.88
N GLN A 140 4.32 -19.45 15.78
CA GLN A 140 3.13 -19.40 16.64
C GLN A 140 1.88 -18.92 15.89
N THR A 141 1.98 -17.81 15.15
CA THR A 141 0.82 -17.16 14.53
C THR A 141 0.44 -17.77 13.18
N GLN A 142 1.33 -18.55 12.58
CA GLN A 142 1.19 -19.11 11.23
C GLN A 142 0.88 -18.03 10.19
N SER A 143 1.53 -16.86 10.35
CA SER A 143 1.39 -15.71 9.47
C SER A 143 2.75 -15.15 9.06
N MET A 144 2.80 -14.36 8.00
CA MET A 144 4.02 -13.66 7.58
C MET A 144 4.60 -12.81 8.71
N TRP A 145 5.92 -12.64 8.69
CA TRP A 145 6.65 -11.82 9.66
C TRP A 145 6.29 -10.33 9.49
N LEU A 146 5.99 -9.64 10.59
CA LEU A 146 5.65 -8.21 10.55
C LEU A 146 6.81 -7.36 10.01
N THR A 147 8.05 -7.72 10.32
CA THR A 147 9.27 -7.08 9.82
C THR A 147 9.48 -7.29 8.32
N ASP A 148 9.07 -8.43 7.76
CA ASP A 148 9.07 -8.67 6.32
C ASP A 148 7.96 -7.85 5.64
N ILE A 149 6.76 -7.76 6.24
CA ILE A 149 5.66 -6.93 5.73
C ILE A 149 6.05 -5.44 5.75
N ALA A 150 6.69 -4.96 6.83
CA ALA A 150 7.20 -3.60 6.93
C ALA A 150 8.24 -3.29 5.84
N HIS A 151 9.19 -4.21 5.64
CA HIS A 151 10.20 -4.08 4.59
C HIS A 151 9.57 -4.09 3.19
N HIS A 152 8.62 -4.98 2.93
CA HIS A 152 7.86 -5.00 1.69
C HIS A 152 7.22 -3.64 1.39
N HIS A 153 6.49 -3.07 2.36
CA HIS A 153 5.83 -1.78 2.19
C HIS A 153 6.80 -0.61 1.97
N LEU A 154 7.94 -0.61 2.66
CA LEU A 154 8.98 0.39 2.44
C LEU A 154 9.56 0.28 1.03
N ALA A 155 9.89 -0.94 0.59
CA ALA A 155 10.45 -1.21 -0.73
C ALA A 155 9.49 -0.81 -1.86
N ILE A 156 8.23 -1.30 -1.84
CA ILE A 156 7.25 -0.93 -2.87
C ILE A 156 6.90 0.56 -2.83
N GLY A 157 6.90 1.16 -1.64
CA GLY A 157 6.65 2.59 -1.46
C GLY A 157 7.69 3.43 -2.18
N ILE A 158 8.98 3.09 -2.01
CA ILE A 158 10.09 3.73 -2.72
C ILE A 158 9.94 3.53 -4.24
N ILE A 159 9.66 2.31 -4.71
CA ILE A 159 9.45 2.01 -6.13
C ILE A 159 8.34 2.91 -6.71
N PHE A 160 7.21 3.02 -6.03
CA PHE A 160 6.09 3.84 -6.49
C PHE A 160 6.38 5.34 -6.45
N ILE A 161 7.15 5.83 -5.47
CA ILE A 161 7.64 7.21 -5.45
C ILE A 161 8.46 7.48 -6.72
N PHE A 162 9.43 6.63 -7.06
CA PHE A 162 10.22 6.81 -8.29
C PHE A 162 9.34 6.70 -9.56
N ALA A 163 8.45 5.72 -9.62
CA ALA A 163 7.56 5.53 -10.76
C ALA A 163 6.65 6.75 -10.99
N GLY A 164 6.19 7.41 -9.92
CA GLY A 164 5.36 8.61 -10.01
C GLY A 164 6.11 9.89 -10.42
N HIS A 165 7.41 9.81 -10.73
CA HIS A 165 8.18 10.90 -11.33
C HIS A 165 8.47 10.67 -12.82
N MET A 166 7.87 9.65 -13.43
CA MET A 166 8.16 9.27 -14.82
C MET A 166 7.50 10.19 -15.85
N TYR A 167 6.26 10.64 -15.63
CA TYR A 167 5.49 11.37 -16.65
C TYR A 167 5.68 12.88 -16.57
N ARG A 168 5.56 13.54 -17.71
CA ARG A 168 5.76 14.99 -17.82
C ARG A 168 4.64 15.77 -17.15
N THR A 169 5.00 16.76 -16.35
CA THR A 169 4.06 17.70 -15.70
C THR A 169 4.40 19.14 -16.10
N SER A 170 3.82 20.14 -15.41
CA SER A 170 4.12 21.57 -15.61
C SER A 170 5.58 21.94 -15.39
N TYR A 171 6.37 21.07 -14.73
CA TYR A 171 7.82 21.25 -14.57
C TYR A 171 8.65 20.91 -15.82
N ASN A 172 8.01 20.56 -16.94
CA ASN A 172 8.63 20.27 -18.24
C ASN A 172 9.67 19.13 -18.27
N TRP A 173 9.80 18.36 -17.19
CA TRP A 173 10.63 17.16 -17.11
C TRP A 173 9.75 15.89 -17.06
N GLY A 174 10.22 14.80 -17.69
CA GLY A 174 9.51 13.51 -17.76
C GLY A 174 9.01 13.14 -19.17
N HIS A 175 8.34 11.99 -19.27
CA HIS A 175 7.85 11.43 -20.53
C HIS A 175 6.44 11.88 -20.88
N SER A 176 6.19 12.16 -22.17
CA SER A 176 4.82 12.33 -22.67
C SER A 176 4.24 10.99 -23.10
N PHE A 177 3.05 10.66 -22.59
CA PHE A 177 2.42 9.37 -22.83
C PHE A 177 2.10 9.14 -24.32
N ILE A 178 1.59 10.18 -24.99
CA ILE A 178 1.29 10.15 -26.43
C ILE A 178 2.57 9.85 -27.24
N LYS A 179 3.68 10.54 -26.93
CA LYS A 179 4.94 10.32 -27.63
C LYS A 179 5.47 8.91 -27.43
N LEU A 180 5.33 8.35 -26.22
CA LEU A 180 5.69 6.96 -25.94
C LEU A 180 4.85 6.02 -26.80
N LEU A 181 3.53 6.13 -26.77
CA LEU A 181 2.64 5.25 -27.54
C LEU A 181 2.93 5.28 -29.04
N LEU A 182 3.12 6.47 -29.61
CA LEU A 182 3.40 6.64 -31.04
C LEU A 182 4.79 6.13 -31.45
N ALA A 183 5.76 6.13 -30.54
CA ALA A 183 7.09 5.56 -30.79
C ALA A 183 7.12 4.02 -30.70
N HIS A 184 6.13 3.41 -30.04
CA HIS A 184 6.02 1.95 -29.92
C HIS A 184 5.39 1.34 -31.18
N VAL A 185 6.16 1.33 -32.27
CA VAL A 185 5.81 0.66 -33.53
C VAL A 185 6.80 -0.48 -33.78
N PRO A 186 6.34 -1.72 -33.98
CA PRO A 186 7.23 -2.84 -34.24
C PRO A 186 7.96 -2.66 -35.59
N SER A 187 9.24 -3.02 -35.63
CA SER A 187 10.08 -2.87 -36.83
C SER A 187 9.67 -3.81 -37.98
N LYS A 188 9.12 -4.99 -37.65
CA LYS A 188 8.55 -6.00 -38.58
C LYS A 188 7.49 -6.84 -37.84
N GLY A 189 6.43 -7.27 -38.53
CA GLY A 189 5.49 -8.26 -37.98
C GLY A 189 4.04 -8.12 -38.44
N ARG A 190 3.16 -8.96 -37.86
CA ARG A 190 1.70 -8.99 -38.09
C ARG A 190 0.92 -7.98 -37.23
N LEU A 191 1.59 -7.28 -36.33
CA LEU A 191 1.00 -6.23 -35.50
C LEU A 191 1.01 -4.92 -36.31
N SER A 192 -0.13 -4.22 -36.33
CA SER A 192 -0.50 -3.13 -37.26
C SER A 192 0.29 -1.81 -37.05
N ALA A 193 -0.33 -0.66 -37.36
CA ALA A 193 0.22 0.70 -37.32
C ALA A 193 0.60 1.23 -35.91
N GLY A 194 0.90 0.35 -34.95
CA GLY A 194 1.21 0.70 -33.56
C GLY A 194 0.00 1.16 -32.76
N HIS A 195 0.23 1.99 -31.74
CA HIS A 195 -0.80 2.47 -30.81
C HIS A 195 -1.44 3.82 -31.22
N ASN A 196 -1.51 4.10 -32.53
CA ASN A 196 -2.08 5.36 -33.03
C ASN A 196 -3.57 5.49 -32.65
N GLY A 197 -4.00 6.66 -32.17
CA GLY A 197 -5.38 6.91 -31.74
C GLY A 197 -5.79 6.27 -30.40
N LEU A 198 -4.91 5.49 -29.76
CA LEU A 198 -5.22 4.79 -28.52
C LEU A 198 -5.44 5.78 -27.37
N MET A 199 -4.63 6.84 -27.29
CA MET A 199 -4.74 7.79 -26.19
C MET A 199 -6.04 8.57 -26.28
N GLU A 200 -6.43 9.03 -27.46
CA GLU A 200 -7.71 9.71 -27.71
C GLU A 200 -8.87 8.79 -27.31
N THR A 201 -8.82 7.53 -27.74
CA THR A 201 -9.83 6.52 -27.37
C THR A 201 -9.95 6.35 -25.84
N LEU A 202 -8.81 6.30 -25.13
CA LEU A 202 -8.78 6.15 -23.68
C LEU A 202 -9.23 7.42 -22.94
N VAL A 203 -8.76 8.60 -23.33
CA VAL A 203 -9.05 9.85 -22.62
C VAL A 203 -10.49 10.30 -22.82
N ASP A 204 -11.04 10.10 -24.02
CA ASP A 204 -12.36 10.61 -24.36
C ASP A 204 -13.50 9.66 -23.98
N SER A 205 -13.20 8.37 -23.71
CA SER A 205 -14.18 7.39 -23.27
C SER A 205 -14.02 7.01 -21.80
N LEU A 206 -14.93 7.51 -20.95
CA LEU A 206 -15.03 7.09 -19.55
C LEU A 206 -15.40 5.60 -19.42
N HIS A 207 -16.17 5.06 -20.37
CA HIS A 207 -16.49 3.63 -20.39
C HIS A 207 -15.26 2.77 -20.63
N MET A 208 -14.35 3.20 -21.50
CA MET A 208 -13.09 2.49 -21.73
C MET A 208 -12.19 2.56 -20.48
N GLN A 209 -12.07 3.74 -19.84
CA GLN A 209 -11.32 3.87 -18.59
C GLN A 209 -11.91 2.99 -17.49
N LEU A 210 -13.23 2.98 -17.34
CA LEU A 210 -13.93 2.15 -16.36
C LEU A 210 -13.72 0.66 -16.65
N GLY A 211 -13.86 0.22 -17.90
CA GLY A 211 -13.65 -1.17 -18.29
C GLY A 211 -12.24 -1.67 -17.99
N LEU A 212 -11.21 -0.87 -18.28
CA LEU A 212 -9.82 -1.20 -17.95
C LEU A 212 -9.55 -1.19 -16.43
N ALA A 213 -10.15 -0.24 -15.71
CA ALA A 213 -10.03 -0.14 -14.27
C ALA A 213 -10.68 -1.36 -13.58
N LEU A 214 -11.89 -1.75 -14.00
CA LEU A 214 -12.57 -2.94 -13.51
C LEU A 214 -11.79 -4.21 -13.85
N ALA A 215 -11.35 -4.39 -15.11
CA ALA A 215 -10.52 -5.55 -15.46
C ALA A 215 -9.26 -5.66 -14.60
N SER A 216 -8.55 -4.55 -14.39
CA SER A 216 -7.34 -4.52 -13.54
C SER A 216 -7.66 -4.81 -12.08
N LEU A 217 -8.74 -4.22 -11.55
CA LEU A 217 -9.17 -4.39 -10.17
C LEU A 217 -9.68 -5.81 -9.91
N GLY A 218 -10.41 -6.42 -10.85
CA GLY A 218 -10.91 -7.79 -10.76
C GLY A 218 -9.76 -8.79 -10.69
N VAL A 219 -8.72 -8.61 -11.52
CA VAL A 219 -7.49 -9.42 -11.45
C VAL A 219 -6.81 -9.29 -10.09
N VAL A 220 -6.61 -8.07 -9.57
CA VAL A 220 -5.97 -7.86 -8.26
C VAL A 220 -6.85 -8.36 -7.11
N THR A 221 -8.18 -8.27 -7.22
CA THR A 221 -9.12 -8.78 -6.21
C THR A 221 -9.05 -10.31 -6.14
N SER A 222 -9.02 -10.98 -7.29
CA SER A 222 -8.82 -12.44 -7.36
C SER A 222 -7.45 -12.84 -6.81
N LEU A 223 -6.39 -12.12 -7.21
CA LEU A 223 -5.03 -12.34 -6.68
C LEU A 223 -4.97 -12.18 -5.16
N THR A 224 -5.69 -11.19 -4.62
CA THR A 224 -5.81 -10.97 -3.18
C THR A 224 -6.41 -12.18 -2.48
N ALA A 225 -7.49 -12.76 -3.03
CA ALA A 225 -8.09 -13.96 -2.48
C ALA A 225 -7.09 -15.13 -2.47
N GLN A 226 -6.40 -15.35 -3.60
CA GLN A 226 -5.42 -16.44 -3.74
C GLN A 226 -4.24 -16.27 -2.78
N HIS A 227 -3.70 -15.06 -2.67
CA HIS A 227 -2.55 -14.80 -1.81
C HIS A 227 -2.92 -14.82 -0.33
N MET A 228 -4.10 -14.32 0.07
CA MET A 228 -4.46 -14.25 1.49
C MET A 228 -4.64 -15.63 2.14
N TYR A 229 -5.10 -16.65 1.40
CA TYR A 229 -5.21 -18.00 1.96
C TYR A 229 -3.88 -18.75 1.93
N ALA A 230 -3.05 -18.56 0.89
CA ALA A 230 -1.77 -19.24 0.73
C ALA A 230 -0.64 -18.60 1.55
N LEU A 231 -0.68 -17.28 1.74
CA LEU A 231 0.30 -16.46 2.46
C LEU A 231 -0.41 -15.61 3.53
N PRO A 232 -0.82 -16.21 4.66
CA PRO A 232 -1.59 -15.49 5.67
C PRO A 232 -0.83 -14.29 6.25
N ALA A 233 -1.37 -13.08 6.09
CA ALA A 233 -0.73 -11.84 6.59
C ALA A 233 -1.12 -11.50 8.04
N TYR A 234 -2.21 -12.09 8.54
CA TYR A 234 -2.79 -11.75 9.84
C TYR A 234 -2.51 -12.85 10.86
N ALA A 235 -2.06 -12.44 12.05
CA ALA A 235 -1.72 -13.36 13.12
C ALA A 235 -2.93 -14.23 13.50
N PHE A 236 -2.73 -15.55 13.57
CA PHE A 236 -3.71 -16.57 13.94
C PHE A 236 -4.86 -16.78 12.93
N ILE A 237 -4.87 -16.10 11.79
CA ILE A 237 -5.96 -16.26 10.81
C ILE A 237 -5.97 -17.67 10.19
N ALA A 238 -4.80 -18.31 10.05
CA ALA A 238 -4.68 -19.69 9.57
C ALA A 238 -5.36 -20.71 10.48
N SER A 239 -5.50 -20.39 11.77
CA SER A 239 -6.22 -21.21 12.74
C SER A 239 -7.74 -20.95 12.75
N SER A 240 -8.24 -20.03 11.91
CA SER A 240 -9.65 -19.68 11.79
C SER A 240 -10.21 -20.08 10.41
N PRO A 241 -10.54 -21.37 10.20
CA PRO A 241 -10.95 -21.87 8.88
C PRO A 241 -12.21 -21.19 8.35
N VAL A 242 -13.21 -20.94 9.20
CA VAL A 242 -14.45 -20.23 8.80
C VAL A 242 -14.15 -18.83 8.27
N THR A 243 -13.25 -18.09 8.93
CA THR A 243 -12.85 -16.74 8.51
C THR A 243 -12.09 -16.80 7.18
N GLN A 244 -11.13 -17.72 7.02
CA GLN A 244 -10.38 -17.85 5.77
C GLN A 244 -11.28 -18.22 4.59
N THR A 245 -12.16 -19.22 4.76
CA THR A 245 -13.11 -19.61 3.72
C THR A 245 -14.03 -18.45 3.35
N SER A 246 -14.53 -17.72 4.36
CA SER A 246 -15.40 -16.56 4.12
C SER A 246 -14.67 -15.46 3.33
N LEU A 247 -13.43 -15.13 3.69
CA LEU A 247 -12.65 -14.11 3.00
C LEU A 247 -12.32 -14.52 1.56
N TYR A 248 -11.95 -15.78 1.33
CA TYR A 248 -11.66 -16.30 0.00
C TYR A 248 -12.89 -16.22 -0.90
N VAL A 249 -14.02 -16.77 -0.43
CA VAL A 249 -15.29 -16.77 -1.18
C VAL A 249 -15.73 -15.33 -1.45
N HIS A 250 -15.68 -14.46 -0.43
CA HIS A 250 -16.04 -13.05 -0.56
C HIS A 250 -15.27 -12.33 -1.68
N HIS A 251 -13.93 -12.40 -1.66
CA HIS A 251 -13.11 -11.73 -2.67
C HIS A 251 -13.27 -12.36 -4.06
N GLN A 252 -13.43 -13.68 -4.16
CA GLN A 252 -13.68 -14.32 -5.46
C GLN A 252 -15.02 -13.92 -6.08
N TYR A 253 -16.08 -13.82 -5.28
CA TYR A 253 -17.37 -13.34 -5.78
C TYR A 253 -17.28 -11.87 -6.23
N ILE A 254 -16.65 -11.00 -5.44
CA ILE A 254 -16.43 -9.60 -5.84
C ILE A 254 -15.63 -9.54 -7.14
N ALA A 255 -14.55 -10.32 -7.27
CA ALA A 255 -13.74 -10.36 -8.48
C ALA A 255 -14.51 -10.83 -9.72
N GLY A 256 -15.55 -11.66 -9.55
CA GLY A 256 -16.42 -12.08 -10.66
C GLY A 256 -17.51 -11.07 -11.02
N PHE A 257 -17.89 -10.18 -10.10
CA PHE A 257 -18.81 -9.08 -10.37
C PHE A 257 -18.13 -7.85 -10.98
N ILE A 258 -16.87 -7.61 -10.61
CA ILE A 258 -15.99 -6.61 -11.21
C ILE A 258 -15.61 -7.01 -12.63
#